data_AF-A0A948BTY3-F1
#
_entry.id   AF-A0A948BTY3-F1
#
_cell.length_a   1.000
_cell.length_b   1.000
_cell.length_c   1.000
_cell.angle_alpha   90.00
_cell.angle_beta   90.00
_cell.angle_gamma   90.00
#
_symmetry.space_group_name_H-M   'P 1'
#
loop_
_entity.id
_entity.type
_entity.pdbx_description
1 polymer ?
#
loop_
_entity_poly.entity_id
_entity_poly.type
_entity_poly.pdbx_seq_one_letter_code
_entity_poly.pdbx_strand_id
1 'polypeptide(L)'
;MYTFFMPERDTPETADPGRELMAGKPIHLRSRVLIPVGLALFVISFIGFLATYYFQKQLLEKEIDDRLVNANKLFSELVVLQSELLINIAETLTHTEVFEPLFLGGHRDLLAKEAFPEFIKIRGRYQITHFYFHALDQTCFLRVHNPKRYGDTINRHTLKEAVSKDGIASGIELGPLGTITLRVVIPWRVNGTLIGYLELGKELEYITINMIKVLDLELMIAIEKQFLDRKMWEEGLTMLGRSGNWDQLDDYVIASSSMTEIPVEFSGNLEKHAERDHRLFTFDITHKNRTLKGGIIPLRDAGGNIVGDIFAFLDYSKIAAGNRMFALFASGCALVILAFFFLVSGYLQRVEKSLGRTLKDLSSETERNRQIALELARHRDNLDELVNQRTAELEQSQAEVKILSGFLPICAGCKSIKNKDGGWEQIESYIRDHSEAEFSHSYCPKCAKEIYSDFKKV
;
A
#
# COMPACT_ATOMS: atom_id res chain seq x y z
N MET A 1 97.83 -0.55 8.75
CA MET A 1 96.77 -1.31 9.44
C MET A 1 95.52 -1.15 8.60
N TYR A 2 95.00 -2.27 8.11
CA TYR A 2 93.87 -2.41 7.19
C TYR A 2 92.59 -1.76 7.72
N THR A 3 91.73 -1.25 6.81
CA THR A 3 90.32 -1.66 6.60
C THR A 3 89.68 -0.71 5.57
N PHE A 4 89.44 -1.15 4.33
CA PHE A 4 88.27 -1.87 3.80
C PHE A 4 87.10 -0.96 3.42
N PHE A 5 86.96 -0.79 2.10
CA PHE A 5 85.75 -0.42 1.38
C PHE A 5 84.63 -1.43 1.67
N MET A 6 83.41 -0.97 1.91
CA MET A 6 82.21 -1.69 1.47
C MET A 6 81.12 -0.70 1.00
N PRO A 7 80.35 -1.08 -0.04
CA PRO A 7 79.36 -0.24 -0.69
C PRO A 7 78.03 -0.32 0.06
N GLU A 8 77.32 0.79 0.16
CA GLU A 8 75.97 0.81 0.73
C GLU A 8 74.94 0.48 -0.36
N ARG A 9 74.00 -0.37 0.03
CA ARG A 9 73.19 -1.26 -0.82
C ARG A 9 72.04 -0.51 -1.50
N ASP A 10 71.67 -1.04 -2.66
CA ASP A 10 70.35 -0.91 -3.27
C ASP A 10 69.23 -0.89 -2.20
N THR A 11 68.58 0.26 -2.04
CA THR A 11 67.26 0.32 -1.41
C THR A 11 66.22 0.01 -2.48
N PRO A 12 65.26 -0.90 -2.23
CA PRO A 12 64.23 -1.19 -3.19
C PRO A 12 63.34 0.04 -3.37
N GLU A 13 63.28 0.56 -4.60
CA GLU A 13 62.02 1.06 -5.14
C GLU A 13 60.93 0.05 -4.78
N THR A 14 59.87 0.47 -4.08
CA THR A 14 58.48 0.05 -4.35
C THR A 14 57.55 0.44 -3.20
N ALA A 15 56.86 1.57 -3.39
CA ALA A 15 55.40 1.62 -3.31
C ALA A 15 54.98 2.99 -3.86
N ASP A 16 54.82 3.07 -5.19
CA ASP A 16 54.14 4.20 -5.84
C ASP A 16 52.66 4.18 -5.42
N PRO A 17 52.17 5.13 -4.59
CA PRO A 17 50.78 5.17 -4.15
C PRO A 17 49.79 5.43 -5.31
N GLY A 18 50.27 5.81 -6.50
CA GLY A 18 49.46 5.94 -7.71
C GLY A 18 49.00 4.61 -8.31
N ARG A 19 49.66 3.48 -7.97
CA ARG A 19 49.37 2.17 -8.57
C ARG A 19 48.05 1.56 -8.09
N GLU A 20 47.58 1.91 -6.88
CA GLU A 20 46.28 1.44 -6.35
C GLU A 20 45.08 2.28 -6.83
N LEU A 21 45.28 3.54 -7.24
CA LEU A 21 44.18 4.41 -7.66
C LEU A 21 43.67 4.17 -9.10
N MET A 22 44.46 3.52 -9.95
CA MET A 22 44.13 3.34 -11.38
C MET A 22 43.46 2.01 -11.72
N ALA A 23 43.40 1.06 -10.78
CA ALA A 23 42.62 -0.17 -10.92
C ALA A 23 41.15 0.09 -10.54
N GLY A 24 40.47 0.91 -11.34
CA GLY A 24 39.04 1.19 -11.14
C GLY A 24 38.22 -0.10 -11.18
N LYS A 25 37.76 -0.58 -10.01
CA LYS A 25 36.82 -1.71 -9.93
C LYS A 25 35.62 -1.41 -10.82
N PRO A 26 35.12 -2.38 -11.60
CA PRO A 26 33.96 -2.16 -12.46
C PRO A 26 32.79 -1.61 -11.62
N ILE A 27 32.28 -0.45 -12.02
CA ILE A 27 31.18 0.21 -11.33
C ILE A 27 29.90 -0.56 -11.65
N HIS A 28 29.48 -1.43 -10.74
CA HIS A 28 28.21 -2.16 -10.82
C HIS A 28 27.11 -1.36 -10.11
N LEU A 29 26.71 -0.23 -10.71
CA LEU A 29 25.69 0.67 -10.19
C LEU A 29 24.32 -0.02 -10.11
N ARG A 30 24.02 -0.88 -11.09
CA ARG A 30 22.78 -1.67 -11.16
C ARG A 30 22.57 -2.56 -9.95
N SER A 31 23.54 -3.42 -9.60
CA SER A 31 23.39 -4.39 -8.52
C SER A 31 23.54 -3.77 -7.13
N ARG A 32 24.31 -2.67 -7.02
CA ARG A 32 24.53 -1.99 -5.73
C ARG A 32 23.45 -0.99 -5.35
N VAL A 33 22.79 -0.36 -6.32
CA VAL A 33 21.84 0.73 -6.05
C VAL A 33 20.47 0.44 -6.63
N LEU A 34 20.39 0.11 -7.91
CA LEU A 34 19.09 0.04 -8.59
C LEU A 34 18.22 -1.11 -8.10
N ILE A 35 18.79 -2.32 -8.00
CA ILE A 35 18.06 -3.51 -7.52
C ILE A 35 17.52 -3.31 -6.10
N PRO A 36 18.34 -2.93 -5.09
CA PRO A 36 17.82 -2.75 -3.74
C PRO A 36 16.81 -1.59 -3.63
N VAL A 37 17.01 -0.48 -4.36
CA VAL A 37 16.05 0.64 -4.35
C VAL A 37 14.74 0.25 -5.04
N GLY A 38 14.79 -0.42 -6.19
CA GLY A 38 13.60 -0.89 -6.90
C GLY A 38 12.83 -1.94 -6.10
N LEU A 39 13.54 -2.87 -5.45
CA LEU A 39 12.93 -3.85 -4.55
C LEU A 39 12.26 -3.14 -3.37
N ALA A 40 12.93 -2.17 -2.74
CA ALA A 40 12.36 -1.41 -1.64
C ALA A 40 11.08 -0.66 -2.04
N LEU A 41 11.10 0.04 -3.20
CA LEU A 41 9.93 0.75 -3.72
C LEU A 41 8.77 -0.20 -4.07
N PHE A 42 9.08 -1.36 -4.64
CA PHE A 42 8.08 -2.39 -4.93
C PHE A 42 7.45 -2.92 -3.64
N VAL A 43 8.28 -3.27 -2.65
CA VAL A 43 7.81 -3.77 -1.34
C VAL A 43 6.94 -2.73 -0.63
N ILE A 44 7.35 -1.46 -0.60
CA ILE A 44 6.57 -0.38 0.01
C ILE A 44 5.23 -0.21 -0.71
N SER A 45 5.22 -0.18 -2.05
CA SER A 45 4.00 -0.04 -2.85
C SER A 45 3.07 -1.23 -2.68
N PHE A 46 3.62 -2.44 -2.62
CA PHE A 46 2.86 -3.67 -2.44
C PHE A 46 2.23 -3.76 -1.04
N ILE A 47 2.99 -3.42 0.00
CA ILE A 47 2.46 -3.32 1.37
C ILE A 47 1.37 -2.25 1.46
N GLY A 48 1.59 -1.07 0.87
CA GLY A 48 0.59 0.00 0.83
C GLY A 48 -0.69 -0.40 0.11
N PHE A 49 -0.58 -1.13 -1.01
CA PHE A 49 -1.72 -1.69 -1.72
C PHE A 49 -2.48 -2.71 -0.87
N LEU A 50 -1.79 -3.69 -0.27
CA LEU A 50 -2.42 -4.69 0.59
C LEU A 50 -3.09 -4.04 1.81
N ALA A 51 -2.44 -3.06 2.43
CA ALA A 51 -2.99 -2.31 3.56
C ALA A 51 -4.26 -1.54 3.15
N THR A 52 -4.23 -0.86 2.00
CA THR A 52 -5.40 -0.12 1.49
C THR A 52 -6.56 -1.05 1.15
N TYR A 53 -6.28 -2.18 0.48
CA TYR A 53 -7.28 -3.19 0.15
C TYR A 53 -7.91 -3.79 1.42
N TYR A 54 -7.09 -4.15 2.40
CA TYR A 54 -7.55 -4.68 3.67
C TYR A 54 -8.37 -3.66 4.45
N PHE A 55 -7.92 -2.40 4.51
CA PHE A 55 -8.63 -1.31 5.16
C PHE A 55 -9.97 -1.01 4.50
N GLN A 56 -10.04 -0.98 3.16
CA GLN A 56 -11.29 -0.84 2.41
C GLN A 56 -12.26 -1.98 2.70
N LYS A 57 -11.76 -3.23 2.78
CA LYS A 57 -12.58 -4.38 3.13
C LYS A 57 -13.15 -4.27 4.54
N GLN A 58 -12.33 -3.89 5.52
CA GLN A 58 -12.78 -3.68 6.90
C GLN A 58 -13.78 -2.54 7.03
N LEU A 59 -13.56 -1.41 6.34
CA LEU A 59 -14.49 -0.28 6.33
C LEU A 59 -15.86 -0.70 5.78
N LEU A 60 -15.88 -1.45 4.68
CA LEU A 60 -17.10 -1.96 4.09
C LEU A 60 -17.83 -2.95 5.01
N GLU A 61 -17.10 -3.88 5.63
CA GLU A 61 -17.66 -4.81 6.61
C GLU A 61 -18.29 -4.05 7.78
N LYS A 62 -17.57 -3.08 8.35
CA LYS A 62 -18.07 -2.26 9.45
C LYS A 62 -19.28 -1.41 9.07
N GLU A 63 -19.28 -0.78 7.90
CA GLU A 63 -20.42 0.02 7.45
C GLU A 63 -21.69 -0.84 7.34
N ILE A 64 -21.55 -2.09 6.91
CA ILE A 64 -22.68 -3.00 6.76
C ILE A 64 -23.17 -3.48 8.12
N ASP A 65 -22.25 -3.84 9.03
CA ASP A 65 -22.60 -4.17 10.41
C ASP A 65 -23.32 -3.01 11.11
N ASP A 66 -22.79 -1.79 10.99
CA ASP A 66 -23.39 -0.59 11.56
C ASP A 66 -24.79 -0.33 10.97
N ARG A 67 -24.98 -0.49 9.66
CA ARG A 67 -26.30 -0.36 9.01
C ARG A 67 -27.30 -1.40 9.52
N LEU A 68 -26.89 -2.66 9.69
CA LEU A 68 -27.77 -3.72 10.18
C LEU A 68 -28.11 -3.54 11.67
N VAL A 69 -27.14 -3.15 12.50
CA VAL A 69 -27.38 -2.79 13.91
C VAL A 69 -28.37 -1.63 13.99
N ASN A 70 -28.18 -0.59 13.18
CA ASN A 70 -29.08 0.55 13.11
C ASN A 70 -30.47 0.14 12.59
N ALA A 71 -30.55 -0.83 11.68
CA ALA A 71 -31.82 -1.37 11.22
C ALA A 71 -32.59 -2.08 12.34
N ASN A 72 -31.92 -2.93 13.13
CA ASN A 72 -32.53 -3.59 14.28
C ASN A 72 -32.99 -2.57 15.35
N LYS A 73 -32.16 -1.56 15.62
CA LYS A 73 -32.51 -0.48 16.55
C LYS A 73 -33.71 0.31 16.07
N LEU A 74 -33.72 0.73 14.79
CA LEU A 74 -34.83 1.45 14.19
C LEU A 74 -36.11 0.61 14.19
N PHE A 75 -36.02 -0.68 13.89
CA PHE A 75 -37.17 -1.59 13.95
C PHE A 75 -37.77 -1.62 15.36
N SER A 76 -36.93 -1.80 16.38
CA SER A 76 -37.36 -1.82 17.78
C SER A 76 -38.00 -0.50 18.19
N GLU A 77 -37.40 0.64 17.82
CA GLU A 77 -37.95 1.98 18.07
C GLU A 77 -39.28 2.20 17.37
N LEU A 78 -39.42 1.75 16.11
CA LEU A 78 -40.67 1.84 15.36
C LEU A 78 -41.76 0.97 16.00
N VAL A 79 -41.44 -0.23 16.47
CA VAL A 79 -42.41 -1.09 17.16
C VAL A 79 -42.94 -0.41 18.43
N VAL A 80 -42.06 0.19 19.24
CA VAL A 80 -42.46 0.96 20.43
C VAL A 80 -43.32 2.16 20.04
N LEU A 81 -42.87 2.97 19.08
CA LEU A 81 -43.62 4.15 18.61
C LEU A 81 -45.00 3.78 18.06
N GLN A 82 -45.10 2.71 17.28
CA GLN A 82 -46.38 2.24 16.75
C GLN A 82 -47.26 1.66 17.86
N SER A 83 -46.69 1.03 18.89
CA SER A 83 -47.45 0.56 20.05
C SER A 83 -48.07 1.73 20.81
N GLU A 84 -47.28 2.77 21.11
CA GLU A 84 -47.78 4.00 21.75
C GLU A 84 -48.88 4.68 20.93
N LEU A 85 -48.73 4.75 19.60
CA LEU A 85 -49.78 5.25 18.72
C LEU A 85 -51.07 4.44 18.84
N LEU A 86 -50.97 3.10 18.80
CA LEU A 86 -52.12 2.21 18.93
C LEU A 86 -52.77 2.32 20.32
N ILE A 87 -51.99 2.49 21.40
CA ILE A 87 -52.50 2.71 22.76
C ILE A 87 -53.35 3.98 22.80
N ASN A 88 -52.80 5.12 22.36
CA ASN A 88 -53.52 6.40 22.37
C ASN A 88 -54.83 6.35 21.55
N ILE A 89 -54.81 5.67 20.40
CA ILE A 89 -56.03 5.46 19.59
C ILE A 89 -57.02 4.55 20.32
N ALA A 90 -56.57 3.46 20.91
CA ALA A 90 -57.41 2.53 21.65
C ALA A 90 -58.07 3.23 22.85
N GLU A 91 -57.31 4.01 23.63
CA GLU A 91 -57.84 4.79 24.76
C GLU A 91 -58.90 5.78 24.29
N THR A 92 -58.63 6.51 23.20
CA THR A 92 -59.63 7.41 22.59
C THR A 92 -60.93 6.67 22.24
N LEU A 93 -60.83 5.47 21.67
CA LEU A 93 -62.00 4.66 21.30
C LEU A 93 -62.79 4.19 22.53
N THR A 94 -62.15 3.94 23.68
CA THR A 94 -62.86 3.55 24.92
C THR A 94 -63.77 4.64 25.47
N HIS A 95 -63.52 5.91 25.11
CA HIS A 95 -64.34 7.06 25.50
C HIS A 95 -65.48 7.35 24.50
N THR A 96 -65.69 6.49 23.50
CA THR A 96 -66.80 6.65 22.56
C THR A 96 -68.11 6.29 23.25
N GLU A 97 -68.94 7.29 23.56
CA GLU A 97 -70.17 7.16 24.37
C GLU A 97 -71.10 6.03 23.91
N VAL A 98 -71.16 5.77 22.60
CA VAL A 98 -72.08 4.78 22.01
C VAL A 98 -71.59 3.34 22.20
N PHE A 99 -70.28 3.10 22.38
CA PHE A 99 -69.75 1.74 22.43
C PHE A 99 -70.08 1.00 23.72
N GLU A 100 -69.96 1.68 24.86
CA GLU A 100 -70.20 1.09 26.18
C GLU A 100 -71.60 0.45 26.32
N PRO A 101 -72.72 1.18 26.12
CA PRO A 101 -74.05 0.60 26.32
C PRO A 101 -74.34 -0.53 25.33
N LEU A 102 -73.80 -0.47 24.11
CA LEU A 102 -73.96 -1.53 23.11
C LEU A 102 -73.17 -2.79 23.47
N PHE A 103 -71.96 -2.63 24.02
CA PHE A 103 -71.13 -3.74 24.46
C PHE A 103 -71.73 -4.43 25.69
N LEU A 104 -72.10 -3.66 26.73
CA LEU A 104 -72.74 -4.19 27.94
C LEU A 104 -74.11 -4.81 27.66
N GLY A 105 -74.88 -4.25 26.73
CA GLY A 105 -76.16 -4.79 26.29
C GLY A 105 -76.06 -6.03 25.38
N GLY A 106 -74.85 -6.46 25.02
CA GLY A 106 -74.65 -7.60 24.11
C GLY A 106 -75.10 -7.34 22.67
N HIS A 107 -75.28 -6.07 22.29
CA HIS A 107 -75.79 -5.65 20.97
C HIS A 107 -74.68 -5.66 19.90
N ARG A 108 -74.08 -6.82 19.64
CA ARG A 108 -72.91 -6.98 18.76
C ARG A 108 -73.09 -6.36 17.38
N ASP A 109 -74.22 -6.60 16.71
CA ASP A 109 -74.43 -6.15 15.33
C ASP A 109 -74.59 -4.62 15.26
N LEU A 110 -75.20 -4.00 16.28
CA LEU A 110 -75.26 -2.54 16.42
C LEU A 110 -73.88 -1.97 16.74
N LEU A 111 -73.13 -2.61 17.66
CA LEU A 111 -71.75 -2.19 17.96
C LEU A 111 -70.86 -2.27 16.72
N ALA A 112 -71.01 -3.31 15.90
CA ALA A 112 -70.28 -3.43 14.63
C ALA A 112 -70.62 -2.30 13.67
N LYS A 113 -71.89 -1.92 13.56
CA LYS A 113 -72.34 -0.82 12.70
C LYS A 113 -71.76 0.53 13.15
N GLU A 114 -71.69 0.79 14.45
CA GLU A 114 -71.17 2.05 15.01
C GLU A 114 -69.63 2.09 15.02
N ALA A 115 -68.96 0.95 15.26
CA ALA A 115 -67.50 0.87 15.30
C ALA A 115 -66.85 0.84 13.90
N PHE A 116 -67.57 0.37 12.88
CA PHE A 116 -67.01 0.22 11.53
C PHE A 116 -66.60 1.55 10.87
N PRO A 117 -67.38 2.64 10.95
CA PRO A 117 -66.94 3.96 10.48
C PRO A 117 -65.63 4.43 11.13
N GLU A 118 -65.48 4.27 12.45
CA GLU A 118 -64.25 4.61 13.16
C GLU A 118 -63.09 3.72 12.70
N PHE A 119 -63.33 2.42 12.52
CA PHE A 119 -62.34 1.49 11.96
C PHE A 119 -61.84 1.94 10.58
N ILE A 120 -62.73 2.34 9.67
CA ILE A 120 -62.34 2.80 8.34
C ILE A 120 -61.49 4.08 8.42
N LYS A 121 -61.83 5.02 9.30
CA LYS A 121 -61.04 6.26 9.52
C LYS A 121 -59.62 5.93 9.99
N ILE A 122 -59.48 5.14 11.04
CA ILE A 122 -58.16 4.81 11.62
C ILE A 122 -57.35 3.87 10.71
N ARG A 123 -58.02 2.99 9.95
CA ARG A 123 -57.38 2.16 8.92
C ARG A 123 -56.78 3.01 7.81
N GLY A 124 -57.55 3.96 7.26
CA GLY A 124 -57.08 4.82 6.17
C GLY A 124 -55.91 5.72 6.58
N ARG A 125 -55.92 6.24 7.81
CA ARG A 125 -54.90 7.20 8.28
C ARG A 125 -53.67 6.54 8.90
N TYR A 126 -53.85 5.48 9.69
CA TYR A 126 -52.80 4.89 10.51
C TYR A 126 -52.48 3.44 10.13
N GLN A 127 -53.15 2.89 9.11
CA GLN A 127 -52.98 1.51 8.63
C GLN A 127 -53.28 0.46 9.69
N ILE A 128 -54.25 0.73 10.57
CA ILE A 128 -54.76 -0.27 11.52
C ILE A 128 -55.53 -1.32 10.74
N THR A 129 -55.13 -2.59 10.89
CA THR A 129 -55.73 -3.72 10.18
C THR A 129 -56.73 -4.49 11.03
N HIS A 130 -56.60 -4.36 12.36
CA HIS A 130 -57.26 -5.18 13.33
C HIS A 130 -57.91 -4.31 14.41
N PHE A 131 -59.17 -4.60 14.72
CA PHE A 131 -59.92 -3.93 15.78
C PHE A 131 -60.90 -4.94 16.38
N TYR A 132 -60.77 -5.19 17.68
CA TYR A 132 -61.52 -6.18 18.44
C TYR A 132 -62.08 -5.59 19.73
N PHE A 133 -63.19 -6.17 20.15
CA PHE A 133 -63.71 -6.10 21.52
C PHE A 133 -63.68 -7.50 22.12
N HIS A 134 -63.10 -7.64 23.30
CA HIS A 134 -63.04 -8.90 24.04
C HIS A 134 -63.80 -8.79 25.35
N ALA A 135 -64.51 -9.85 25.71
CA ALA A 135 -65.19 -9.99 26.99
C ALA A 135 -64.20 -10.37 28.11
N LEU A 136 -64.66 -10.29 29.37
CA LEU A 136 -63.84 -10.58 30.56
C LEU A 136 -63.31 -12.02 30.60
N ASP A 137 -64.02 -12.95 29.96
CA ASP A 137 -63.65 -14.36 29.81
C ASP A 137 -62.67 -14.60 28.64
N GLN A 138 -62.12 -13.53 28.04
CA GLN A 138 -61.21 -13.57 26.88
C GLN A 138 -61.87 -14.08 25.59
N THR A 139 -63.21 -14.11 25.55
CA THR A 139 -63.95 -14.40 24.33
C THR A 139 -63.97 -13.17 23.41
N CYS A 140 -63.71 -13.39 22.12
CA CYS A 140 -63.82 -12.34 21.11
C CYS A 140 -65.29 -11.99 20.87
N PHE A 141 -65.77 -10.91 21.49
CA PHE A 141 -67.14 -10.43 21.33
C PHE A 141 -67.40 -9.90 19.91
N LEU A 142 -66.47 -9.10 19.38
CA LEU A 142 -66.60 -8.50 18.05
C LEU A 142 -65.23 -8.30 17.39
N ARG A 143 -65.14 -8.68 16.12
CA ARG A 143 -64.06 -8.27 15.20
C ARG A 143 -64.62 -7.23 14.25
N VAL A 144 -64.30 -5.95 14.43
CA VAL A 144 -64.88 -4.88 13.59
C VAL A 144 -64.50 -5.05 12.10
N HIS A 145 -63.27 -5.50 11.86
CA HIS A 145 -62.72 -5.80 10.53
C HIS A 145 -63.27 -7.10 9.91
N ASN A 146 -63.88 -8.00 10.70
CA ASN A 146 -64.52 -9.23 10.21
C ASN A 146 -65.67 -9.68 11.13
N PRO A 147 -66.81 -8.97 11.16
CA PRO A 147 -67.85 -9.17 12.19
C PRO A 147 -68.49 -10.57 12.18
N LYS A 148 -68.37 -11.31 11.08
CA LYS A 148 -68.92 -12.67 10.94
C LYS A 148 -68.19 -13.70 11.81
N ARG A 149 -66.96 -13.42 12.24
CA ARG A 149 -66.16 -14.30 13.10
C ARG A 149 -66.14 -13.73 14.51
N TYR A 150 -66.76 -14.43 15.46
CA TYR A 150 -66.87 -14.04 16.88
C TYR A 150 -67.09 -15.28 17.76
N GLY A 151 -67.01 -15.12 19.08
CA GLY A 151 -67.36 -16.15 20.07
C GLY A 151 -66.25 -17.16 20.37
N ASP A 152 -65.14 -17.12 19.64
CA ASP A 152 -63.94 -17.89 19.95
C ASP A 152 -63.09 -17.22 21.03
N THR A 153 -62.49 -18.05 21.89
CA THR A 153 -61.53 -17.61 22.91
C THR A 153 -60.21 -17.20 22.26
N ILE A 154 -59.68 -16.05 22.65
CA ILE A 154 -58.43 -15.52 22.12
C ILE A 154 -57.25 -15.95 22.99
N ASN A 155 -56.45 -16.89 22.48
CA ASN A 155 -55.29 -17.43 23.18
C ASN A 155 -53.99 -16.72 22.73
N ARG A 156 -53.83 -15.43 23.07
CA ARG A 156 -52.67 -14.61 22.69
C ARG A 156 -51.87 -14.14 23.91
N HIS A 157 -50.57 -13.94 23.76
CA HIS A 157 -49.69 -13.49 24.84
C HIS A 157 -50.10 -12.11 25.36
N THR A 158 -50.32 -11.16 24.45
CA THR A 158 -50.76 -9.79 24.73
C THR A 158 -52.07 -9.72 25.51
N LEU A 159 -53.10 -10.50 25.13
CA LEU A 159 -54.37 -10.51 25.88
C LEU A 159 -54.19 -11.14 27.27
N LYS A 160 -53.47 -12.25 27.37
CA LYS A 160 -53.17 -12.89 28.67
C LYS A 160 -52.36 -11.96 29.59
N GLU A 161 -51.40 -11.25 29.03
CA GLU A 161 -50.59 -10.28 29.75
C GLU A 161 -51.45 -9.13 30.27
N ALA A 162 -52.32 -8.56 29.44
CA ALA A 162 -53.24 -7.50 29.86
C ALA A 162 -54.16 -7.96 31.01
N VAL A 163 -54.69 -9.18 30.92
CA VAL A 163 -55.51 -9.80 31.97
C VAL A 163 -54.71 -10.03 33.25
N SER A 164 -53.52 -10.62 33.15
CA SER A 164 -52.71 -10.98 34.33
C SER A 164 -52.12 -9.77 35.06
N LYS A 165 -51.74 -8.73 34.32
CA LYS A 165 -51.16 -7.49 34.88
C LYS A 165 -52.23 -6.46 35.26
N ASP A 166 -53.49 -6.69 34.88
CA ASP A 166 -54.56 -5.71 34.94
C ASP A 166 -54.13 -4.35 34.34
N GLY A 167 -53.57 -4.41 33.14
CA GLY A 167 -52.87 -3.29 32.53
C GLY A 167 -52.79 -3.37 31.02
N ILE A 168 -52.18 -2.36 30.42
CA ILE A 168 -51.95 -2.31 28.98
C ILE A 168 -50.86 -3.32 28.63
N ALA A 169 -51.07 -4.07 27.55
CA ALA A 169 -50.07 -4.97 26.99
C ALA A 169 -49.92 -4.73 25.49
N SER A 170 -48.69 -4.84 25.00
CA SER A 170 -48.38 -4.65 23.58
C SER A 170 -47.27 -5.60 23.15
N GLY A 171 -47.34 -6.08 21.92
CA GLY A 171 -46.28 -6.90 21.36
C GLY A 171 -46.62 -7.47 20.00
N ILE A 172 -45.62 -8.07 19.37
CA ILE A 172 -45.76 -8.73 18.08
C ILE A 172 -46.37 -10.11 18.31
N GLU A 173 -47.39 -10.46 17.53
CA GLU A 173 -48.12 -11.72 17.67
C GLU A 173 -48.18 -12.41 16.32
N LEU A 174 -47.83 -13.71 16.32
CA LEU A 174 -47.99 -14.57 15.17
C LEU A 174 -49.43 -15.07 15.10
N GLY A 175 -50.13 -14.68 14.03
CA GLY A 175 -51.45 -15.18 13.71
C GLY A 175 -51.38 -16.61 13.17
N PRO A 176 -52.43 -17.42 13.38
CA PRO A 176 -52.45 -18.82 12.93
C PRO A 176 -52.46 -18.97 11.40
N LEU A 177 -52.69 -17.89 10.67
CA LEU A 177 -52.65 -17.80 9.21
C LEU A 177 -51.27 -17.32 8.69
N GLY A 178 -50.24 -17.27 9.54
CA GLY A 178 -48.92 -16.75 9.19
C GLY A 178 -48.82 -15.23 9.10
N THR A 179 -49.78 -14.49 9.69
CA THR A 179 -49.73 -13.04 9.73
C THR A 179 -49.01 -12.54 10.98
N ILE A 180 -48.02 -11.68 10.81
CA ILE A 180 -47.35 -11.04 11.95
C ILE A 180 -47.99 -9.69 12.21
N THR A 181 -48.56 -9.54 13.40
CA THR A 181 -49.33 -8.33 13.77
C THR A 181 -48.75 -7.74 15.05
N LEU A 182 -48.39 -6.46 15.03
CA LEU A 182 -48.23 -5.69 16.25
C LEU A 182 -49.61 -5.48 16.89
N ARG A 183 -49.82 -5.97 18.10
CA ARG A 183 -51.09 -5.85 18.83
C ARG A 183 -50.91 -5.04 20.09
N VAL A 184 -51.95 -4.28 20.42
CA VAL A 184 -52.11 -3.57 21.69
C VAL A 184 -53.44 -3.98 22.27
N VAL A 185 -53.44 -4.36 23.54
CA VAL A 185 -54.63 -4.69 24.32
C VAL A 185 -54.69 -3.74 25.51
N ILE A 186 -55.81 -3.05 25.65
CA ILE A 186 -56.07 -2.17 26.79
C ILE A 186 -57.27 -2.67 27.60
N PRO A 187 -57.21 -2.59 28.95
CA PRO A 187 -58.36 -2.85 29.79
C PRO A 187 -59.40 -1.74 29.61
N TRP A 188 -60.63 -2.09 29.26
CA TRP A 188 -61.71 -1.13 29.08
C TRP A 188 -62.48 -0.98 30.40
N ARG A 189 -62.34 0.19 31.02
CA ARG A 189 -62.95 0.50 32.32
C ARG A 189 -63.97 1.62 32.21
N VAL A 190 -65.08 1.44 32.92
CA VAL A 190 -66.14 2.43 33.07
C VAL A 190 -66.35 2.67 34.55
N ASN A 191 -66.23 3.92 34.99
CA ASN A 191 -66.34 4.29 36.42
C ASN A 191 -65.46 3.42 37.34
N GLY A 192 -64.25 3.07 36.87
CA GLY A 192 -63.31 2.20 37.58
C GLY A 192 -63.57 0.70 37.45
N THR A 193 -64.74 0.28 36.95
CA THR A 193 -65.09 -1.14 36.76
C THR A 193 -64.60 -1.64 35.41
N LEU A 194 -63.87 -2.75 35.40
CA LEU A 194 -63.43 -3.42 34.17
C LEU A 194 -64.62 -4.11 33.51
N ILE A 195 -64.92 -3.76 32.26
CA ILE A 195 -66.04 -4.33 31.49
C ILE A 195 -65.58 -5.27 30.39
N GLY A 196 -64.35 -5.14 29.91
CA GLY A 196 -63.77 -5.96 28.85
C GLY A 196 -62.40 -5.43 28.42
N TYR A 197 -61.97 -5.80 27.22
CA TYR A 197 -60.71 -5.34 26.65
C TYR A 197 -60.91 -4.85 25.22
N LEU A 198 -60.20 -3.79 24.85
CA LEU A 198 -60.11 -3.30 23.48
C LEU A 198 -58.77 -3.74 22.90
N GLU A 199 -58.77 -4.33 21.71
CA GLU A 199 -57.53 -4.69 21.03
C GLU A 199 -57.46 -4.06 19.64
N LEU A 200 -56.36 -3.36 19.39
CA LEU A 200 -55.99 -2.86 18.07
C LEU A 200 -54.77 -3.60 17.56
N GLY A 201 -54.68 -3.76 16.25
CA GLY A 201 -53.50 -4.34 15.64
C GLY A 201 -53.16 -3.76 14.29
N LYS A 202 -51.87 -3.80 13.98
CA LYS A 202 -51.27 -3.36 12.73
C LYS A 202 -50.34 -4.45 12.22
N GLU A 203 -50.50 -4.82 10.97
CA GLU A 203 -49.60 -5.81 10.35
C GLU A 203 -48.19 -5.23 10.22
N LEU A 204 -47.19 -6.07 10.50
CA LEU A 204 -45.79 -5.65 10.57
C LEU A 204 -45.25 -5.15 9.23
N GLU A 205 -45.81 -5.64 8.12
CA GLU A 205 -45.48 -5.20 6.75
C GLU A 205 -45.62 -3.67 6.57
N TYR A 206 -46.62 -3.04 7.19
CA TYR A 206 -46.79 -1.59 7.11
C TYR A 206 -45.74 -0.82 7.90
N ILE A 207 -45.11 -1.46 8.89
CA ILE A 207 -44.04 -0.86 9.69
C ILE A 207 -42.71 -0.97 8.93
N THR A 208 -42.45 -2.12 8.30
CA THR A 208 -41.20 -2.38 7.57
C THR A 208 -41.07 -1.60 6.25
N ILE A 209 -42.18 -1.25 5.58
CA ILE A 209 -42.17 -0.39 4.37
C ILE A 209 -41.44 0.95 4.62
N ASN A 210 -41.60 1.54 5.79
CA ASN A 210 -40.94 2.80 6.13
C ASN A 210 -39.43 2.61 6.35
N MET A 211 -39.02 1.46 6.89
CA MET A 211 -37.59 1.14 7.07
C MET A 211 -36.87 0.98 5.74
N ILE A 212 -37.49 0.28 4.78
CA ILE A 212 -36.95 0.07 3.43
C ILE A 212 -36.56 1.40 2.79
N LYS A 213 -37.43 2.41 2.91
CA LYS A 213 -37.19 3.74 2.34
C LYS A 213 -36.11 4.54 3.06
N VAL A 214 -36.01 4.41 4.38
CA VAL A 214 -35.08 5.20 5.19
C VAL A 214 -33.66 4.64 5.15
N LEU A 215 -33.53 3.31 5.16
CA LEU A 215 -32.24 2.64 5.30
C LEU A 215 -31.64 2.14 3.97
N ASP A 216 -32.38 2.26 2.86
CA ASP A 216 -31.99 1.71 1.55
C ASP A 216 -31.65 0.21 1.63
N LEU A 217 -32.53 -0.52 2.33
CA LEU A 217 -32.42 -1.97 2.54
C LEU A 217 -33.61 -2.65 1.87
N GLU A 218 -33.36 -3.81 1.28
CA GLU A 218 -34.42 -4.74 0.92
C GLU A 218 -34.69 -5.64 2.14
N LEU A 219 -35.95 -5.83 2.51
CA LEU A 219 -36.34 -6.62 3.68
C LEU A 219 -37.18 -7.83 3.26
N MET A 220 -36.94 -8.97 3.90
CA MET A 220 -37.76 -10.17 3.79
C MET A 220 -38.07 -10.69 5.19
N ILE A 221 -39.35 -10.84 5.49
CA ILE A 221 -39.81 -11.42 6.75
C ILE A 221 -40.10 -12.89 6.51
N ALA A 222 -39.39 -13.76 7.23
CA ALA A 222 -39.60 -15.19 7.20
C ALA A 222 -40.05 -15.70 8.58
N ILE A 223 -40.97 -16.66 8.60
CA ILE A 223 -41.50 -17.28 9.81
C ILE A 223 -41.08 -18.74 9.80
N GLU A 224 -40.65 -19.27 10.95
CA GLU A 224 -40.32 -20.68 11.06
C GLU A 224 -41.58 -21.54 10.97
N LYS A 225 -41.52 -22.59 10.16
CA LYS A 225 -42.63 -23.53 9.92
C LYS A 225 -43.09 -24.23 11.18
N GLN A 226 -42.23 -24.41 12.18
CA GLN A 226 -42.60 -25.06 13.44
C GLN A 226 -43.71 -24.32 14.21
N PHE A 227 -43.89 -23.02 13.95
CA PHE A 227 -44.96 -22.22 14.56
C PHE A 227 -46.23 -22.14 13.70
N LEU A 228 -46.25 -22.82 12.54
CA LEU A 228 -47.32 -22.70 11.54
C LEU A 228 -47.92 -24.06 11.20
N ASP A 229 -49.23 -24.07 11.00
CA ASP A 229 -49.91 -25.16 10.32
C ASP A 229 -49.98 -24.85 8.81
N ARG A 230 -49.49 -25.78 7.98
CA ARG A 230 -49.43 -25.60 6.52
C ARG A 230 -50.79 -25.26 5.92
N LYS A 231 -51.83 -25.98 6.32
CA LYS A 231 -53.17 -25.80 5.76
C LYS A 231 -53.72 -24.42 6.15
N MET A 232 -53.59 -24.04 7.42
CA MET A 232 -54.02 -22.72 7.88
C MET A 232 -53.25 -21.59 7.20
N TRP A 233 -51.95 -21.77 6.94
CA TRP A 233 -51.13 -20.79 6.23
C TRP A 233 -51.55 -20.64 4.75
N GLU A 234 -51.76 -21.75 4.04
CA GLU A 234 -52.22 -21.75 2.63
C GLU A 234 -53.63 -21.14 2.49
N GLU A 235 -54.53 -21.44 3.44
CA GLU A 235 -55.84 -20.77 3.55
C GLU A 235 -55.69 -19.27 3.82
N GLY A 236 -54.74 -18.91 4.69
CA GLY A 236 -54.37 -17.53 5.01
C GLY A 236 -53.92 -16.73 3.79
N LEU A 237 -53.04 -17.29 2.97
CA LEU A 237 -52.59 -16.67 1.71
C LEU A 237 -53.78 -16.37 0.79
N THR A 238 -54.66 -17.35 0.60
CA THR A 238 -55.85 -17.20 -0.25
C THR A 238 -56.79 -16.13 0.29
N MET A 239 -57.03 -16.12 1.60
CA MET A 239 -57.91 -15.14 2.25
C MET A 239 -57.37 -13.70 2.17
N LEU A 240 -56.05 -13.55 2.26
CA LEU A 240 -55.38 -12.24 2.24
C LEU A 240 -55.00 -11.76 0.83
N GLY A 241 -55.25 -12.58 -0.20
CA GLY A 241 -54.85 -12.28 -1.57
C GLY A 241 -53.33 -12.23 -1.75
N ARG A 242 -52.60 -13.02 -0.96
CA ARG A 242 -51.14 -13.12 -1.01
C ARG A 242 -50.73 -14.36 -1.79
N SER A 243 -49.57 -14.30 -2.43
CA SER A 243 -48.89 -15.45 -3.02
C SER A 243 -47.77 -15.91 -2.08
N GLY A 244 -47.50 -17.21 -2.07
CA GLY A 244 -46.42 -17.81 -1.30
C GLY A 244 -46.23 -19.26 -1.68
N ASN A 245 -45.04 -19.79 -1.41
CA ASN A 245 -44.72 -21.20 -1.65
C ASN A 245 -44.14 -21.79 -0.35
N TRP A 246 -44.87 -22.74 0.25
CA TRP A 246 -44.45 -23.41 1.50
C TRP A 246 -43.13 -24.16 1.33
N ASP A 247 -42.90 -24.74 0.15
CA ASP A 247 -41.76 -25.63 -0.13
C ASP A 247 -40.56 -24.85 -0.73
N GLN A 248 -40.60 -23.51 -0.72
CA GLN A 248 -39.52 -22.67 -1.27
C GLN A 248 -38.27 -22.63 -0.38
N LEU A 249 -38.47 -22.66 0.93
CA LEU A 249 -37.42 -22.72 1.95
C LEU A 249 -37.70 -23.93 2.83
N ASP A 250 -36.67 -24.52 3.41
CA ASP A 250 -36.78 -25.80 4.14
C ASP A 250 -37.47 -25.62 5.50
N ASP A 251 -36.92 -24.80 6.40
CA ASP A 251 -37.51 -24.51 7.73
C ASP A 251 -38.42 -23.28 7.80
N TYR A 252 -38.45 -22.44 6.77
CA TYR A 252 -39.12 -21.13 6.81
C TYR A 252 -40.22 -20.98 5.76
N VAL A 253 -41.14 -20.04 5.98
CA VAL A 253 -42.01 -19.49 4.94
C VAL A 253 -41.89 -17.98 4.91
N ILE A 254 -41.99 -17.41 3.71
CA ILE A 254 -41.89 -15.97 3.51
C ILE A 254 -43.26 -15.35 3.77
N ALA A 255 -43.33 -14.49 4.80
CA ALA A 255 -44.56 -13.80 5.19
C ALA A 255 -44.77 -12.52 4.39
N SER A 256 -43.68 -11.80 4.10
CA SER A 256 -43.64 -10.61 3.25
C SER A 256 -42.22 -10.39 2.75
N SER A 257 -42.07 -9.81 1.56
CA SER A 257 -40.79 -9.46 0.99
C SER A 257 -40.91 -8.19 0.17
N SER A 258 -39.94 -7.28 0.30
CA SER A 258 -39.79 -6.14 -0.59
C SER A 258 -39.01 -6.47 -1.85
N MET A 259 -38.39 -7.65 -1.91
CA MET A 259 -37.64 -8.11 -3.07
C MET A 259 -38.59 -8.64 -4.14
N THR A 260 -38.34 -8.28 -5.40
CA THR A 260 -39.12 -8.83 -6.54
C THR A 260 -38.82 -10.31 -6.78
N GLU A 261 -37.59 -10.72 -6.48
CA GLU A 261 -37.13 -12.10 -6.63
C GLU A 261 -36.26 -12.47 -5.42
N ILE A 262 -36.50 -13.64 -4.86
CA ILE A 262 -35.70 -14.19 -3.77
C ILE A 262 -34.50 -14.92 -4.40
N PRO A 263 -33.26 -14.61 -3.99
CA PRO A 263 -32.07 -15.28 -4.52
C PRO A 263 -32.19 -16.81 -4.41
N VAL A 264 -31.84 -17.55 -5.46
CA VAL A 264 -31.88 -19.03 -5.45
C VAL A 264 -30.85 -19.59 -4.45
N GLU A 265 -29.79 -18.83 -4.18
CA GLU A 265 -28.76 -19.14 -3.19
C GLU A 265 -29.32 -19.24 -1.75
N PHE A 266 -30.54 -18.75 -1.52
CA PHE A 266 -31.25 -18.76 -0.24
C PHE A 266 -32.06 -20.05 0.03
N SER A 267 -32.45 -20.82 -1.01
CA SER A 267 -33.36 -21.98 -0.89
C SER A 267 -32.69 -23.26 -0.36
N GLY A 268 -31.83 -23.15 0.67
CA GLY A 268 -31.16 -24.29 1.31
C GLY A 268 -29.94 -23.94 2.17
N ASN A 269 -29.46 -22.69 2.13
CA ASN A 269 -28.42 -22.19 3.04
C ASN A 269 -28.97 -21.33 4.18
N LEU A 270 -30.27 -21.04 4.19
CA LEU A 270 -30.90 -20.20 5.21
C LEU A 270 -30.76 -20.79 6.61
N GLU A 271 -30.91 -22.12 6.73
CA GLU A 271 -30.85 -22.85 8.00
C GLU A 271 -29.48 -22.73 8.66
N LYS A 272 -28.40 -22.93 7.91
CA LYS A 272 -27.02 -22.78 8.43
C LYS A 272 -26.70 -21.38 8.95
N HIS A 273 -27.40 -20.39 8.40
CA HIS A 273 -27.27 -19.00 8.77
C HIS A 273 -28.13 -18.71 10.02
N ALA A 274 -29.38 -19.17 10.06
CA ALA A 274 -30.27 -19.06 11.22
C ALA A 274 -29.80 -19.84 12.47
N GLU A 275 -29.16 -21.01 12.28
CA GLU A 275 -28.58 -21.82 13.37
C GLU A 275 -27.50 -21.08 14.18
N ARG A 276 -26.87 -20.03 13.63
CA ARG A 276 -25.83 -19.25 14.32
C ARG A 276 -26.43 -18.20 15.25
N ASP A 277 -26.96 -18.67 16.38
CA ASP A 277 -27.21 -17.92 17.61
C ASP A 277 -28.11 -16.67 17.47
N HIS A 278 -28.84 -16.52 16.36
CA HIS A 278 -29.72 -15.37 16.04
C HIS A 278 -29.07 -13.99 16.32
N ARG A 279 -27.73 -13.92 16.21
CA ARG A 279 -26.97 -12.69 16.32
C ARG A 279 -26.94 -12.01 14.96
N LEU A 280 -26.75 -10.70 14.92
CA LEU A 280 -26.46 -10.00 13.68
C LEU A 280 -25.24 -10.66 13.01
N PHE A 281 -25.46 -11.36 11.90
CA PHE A 281 -24.41 -11.93 11.08
C PHE A 281 -24.57 -11.45 9.65
N THR A 282 -23.46 -11.32 8.93
CA THR A 282 -23.46 -10.93 7.52
C THR A 282 -23.15 -12.09 6.61
N PHE A 283 -23.80 -12.14 5.45
CA PHE A 283 -23.50 -13.09 4.37
C PHE A 283 -23.47 -12.38 3.02
N ASP A 284 -22.71 -12.92 2.07
CA ASP A 284 -22.59 -12.39 0.71
C ASP A 284 -23.36 -13.27 -0.28
N ILE A 285 -24.13 -12.66 -1.17
CA ILE A 285 -24.87 -13.33 -2.25
C ILE A 285 -24.61 -12.64 -3.56
N THR A 286 -24.31 -13.44 -4.58
CA THR A 286 -24.22 -12.95 -5.96
C THR A 286 -25.41 -13.49 -6.74
N HIS A 287 -26.37 -12.62 -7.08
CA HIS A 287 -27.58 -13.01 -7.78
C HIS A 287 -27.85 -12.07 -8.96
N LYS A 288 -28.02 -12.60 -10.17
CA LYS A 288 -28.34 -11.84 -11.41
C LYS A 288 -27.55 -10.54 -11.56
N ASN A 289 -26.22 -10.60 -11.40
CA ASN A 289 -25.29 -9.47 -11.51
C ASN A 289 -25.40 -8.41 -10.39
N ARG A 290 -26.13 -8.72 -9.31
CA ARG A 290 -26.12 -7.96 -8.06
C ARG A 290 -25.26 -8.70 -7.03
N THR A 291 -24.49 -7.96 -6.26
CA THR A 291 -23.80 -8.46 -5.07
C THR A 291 -24.50 -7.86 -3.86
N LEU A 292 -25.21 -8.72 -3.15
CA LEU A 292 -25.98 -8.38 -1.96
C LEU A 292 -25.20 -8.82 -0.74
N LYS A 293 -25.16 -7.96 0.28
CA LYS A 293 -24.74 -8.35 1.61
C LYS A 293 -25.95 -8.29 2.52
N GLY A 294 -26.27 -9.36 3.20
CA GLY A 294 -27.44 -9.40 4.06
C GLY A 294 -27.11 -9.75 5.49
N GLY A 295 -28.06 -9.51 6.38
CA GLY A 295 -28.02 -9.99 7.75
C GLY A 295 -29.39 -10.22 8.36
N ILE A 296 -29.40 -10.82 9.54
CA ILE A 296 -30.63 -11.25 10.23
C ILE A 296 -30.94 -10.37 11.43
N ILE A 297 -32.22 -10.04 11.57
CA ILE A 297 -32.82 -9.43 12.75
C ILE A 297 -33.85 -10.43 13.31
N PRO A 298 -33.66 -10.98 14.52
CA PRO A 298 -34.58 -11.96 15.07
C PRO A 298 -35.95 -11.36 15.35
N LEU A 299 -36.99 -12.03 14.87
CA LEU A 299 -38.37 -11.64 15.10
C LEU A 299 -38.89 -12.31 16.36
N ARG A 300 -39.05 -11.52 17.42
CA ARG A 300 -39.59 -11.98 18.69
C ARG A 300 -41.09 -11.72 18.81
N ASP A 301 -41.84 -12.70 19.27
CA ASP A 301 -43.22 -12.52 19.67
C ASP A 301 -43.34 -11.83 21.05
N ALA A 302 -44.56 -11.50 21.46
CA ALA A 302 -44.87 -10.90 22.75
C ALA A 302 -44.53 -11.83 23.94
N GLY A 303 -44.39 -13.13 23.72
CA GLY A 303 -43.91 -14.10 24.71
C GLY A 303 -42.38 -14.12 24.85
N GLY A 304 -41.64 -13.44 23.96
CA GLY A 304 -40.18 -13.43 23.89
C GLY A 304 -39.57 -14.56 23.05
N ASN A 305 -40.41 -15.44 22.47
CA ASN A 305 -39.98 -16.52 21.59
C ASN A 305 -39.53 -15.95 20.25
N ILE A 306 -38.47 -16.50 19.68
CA ILE A 306 -38.10 -16.21 18.29
C ILE A 306 -39.04 -17.03 17.41
N VAL A 307 -39.85 -16.36 16.60
CA VAL A 307 -40.83 -17.00 15.72
C VAL A 307 -40.41 -16.99 14.25
N GLY A 308 -39.29 -16.34 13.96
CA GLY A 308 -38.72 -16.18 12.64
C GLY A 308 -37.70 -15.04 12.61
N ASP A 309 -37.43 -14.57 11.40
CA ASP A 309 -36.35 -13.64 11.12
C ASP A 309 -36.75 -12.59 10.09
N ILE A 310 -36.25 -11.36 10.29
CA ILE A 310 -36.25 -10.32 9.27
C ILE A 310 -34.86 -10.31 8.63
N PHE A 311 -34.80 -10.76 7.38
CA PHE A 311 -33.62 -10.69 6.54
C PHE A 311 -33.53 -9.30 5.93
N ALA A 312 -32.43 -8.60 6.18
CA ALA A 312 -32.13 -7.32 5.57
C ALA A 312 -31.00 -7.49 4.56
N PHE A 313 -31.18 -6.96 3.35
CA PHE A 313 -30.21 -7.05 2.26
C PHE A 313 -29.80 -5.66 1.80
N LEU A 314 -28.50 -5.49 1.58
CA LEU A 314 -27.88 -4.29 1.04
C LEU A 314 -27.26 -4.61 -0.31
N ASP A 315 -27.64 -3.85 -1.34
CA ASP A 315 -26.98 -3.92 -2.63
C ASP A 315 -25.69 -3.10 -2.62
N TYR A 316 -24.55 -3.78 -2.62
CA TYR A 316 -23.24 -3.14 -2.67
C TYR A 316 -22.53 -3.37 -4.00
N SER A 317 -23.24 -3.78 -5.06
CA SER A 317 -22.69 -4.08 -6.39
C SER A 317 -21.82 -2.95 -6.93
N LYS A 318 -22.28 -1.70 -6.77
CA LYS A 318 -21.53 -0.50 -7.20
C LYS A 318 -20.22 -0.34 -6.44
N ILE A 319 -20.24 -0.58 -5.13
CA ILE A 319 -19.05 -0.49 -4.28
C ILE A 319 -18.08 -1.64 -4.61
N ALA A 320 -18.59 -2.86 -4.76
CA ALA A 320 -17.80 -4.03 -5.16
C ALA A 320 -17.13 -3.83 -6.53
N ALA A 321 -17.86 -3.30 -7.51
CA ALA A 321 -17.32 -2.96 -8.82
C ALA A 321 -16.25 -1.86 -8.73
N GLY A 322 -16.46 -0.83 -7.91
CA GLY A 322 -15.48 0.21 -7.63
C GLY A 322 -14.19 -0.34 -7.03
N ASN A 323 -14.29 -1.23 -6.03
CA ASN A 323 -13.13 -1.88 -5.42
C ASN A 323 -12.39 -2.78 -6.43
N ARG A 324 -13.12 -3.51 -7.29
CA ARG A 324 -12.51 -4.30 -8.37
C ARG A 324 -11.78 -3.41 -9.38
N MET A 325 -12.36 -2.28 -9.76
CA MET A 325 -11.75 -1.31 -10.66
C MET A 325 -10.51 -0.67 -10.04
N PHE A 326 -10.56 -0.31 -8.77
CA PHE A 326 -9.40 0.19 -8.02
C PHE A 326 -8.28 -0.85 -7.97
N ALA A 327 -8.60 -2.12 -7.69
CA ALA A 327 -7.62 -3.20 -7.69
C ALA A 327 -6.97 -3.41 -9.07
N LEU A 328 -7.76 -3.34 -10.16
CA LEU A 328 -7.25 -3.41 -11.53
C LEU A 328 -6.37 -2.20 -11.86
N PHE A 329 -6.79 -1.00 -11.48
CA PHE A 329 -6.02 0.23 -11.69
C PHE A 329 -4.67 0.18 -10.94
N ALA A 330 -4.69 -0.20 -9.66
CA ALA A 330 -3.48 -0.36 -8.86
C ALA A 330 -2.54 -1.44 -9.44
N SER A 331 -3.10 -2.55 -9.92
CA SER A 331 -2.35 -3.59 -10.62
C SER A 331 -1.71 -3.07 -11.91
N GLY A 332 -2.43 -2.24 -12.67
CA GLY A 332 -1.92 -1.55 -13.86
C GLY A 332 -0.76 -0.60 -13.52
N CYS A 333 -0.91 0.22 -12.48
CA CYS A 333 0.17 1.09 -12.01
C CYS A 333 1.41 0.30 -11.58
N ALA A 334 1.24 -0.84 -10.90
CA ALA A 334 2.35 -1.71 -10.52
C ALA A 334 3.09 -2.27 -11.73
N LEU A 335 2.37 -2.68 -12.80
CA LEU A 335 2.97 -3.13 -14.05
C LEU A 335 3.75 -2.02 -14.77
N VAL A 336 3.24 -0.78 -14.75
CA VAL A 336 3.93 0.38 -15.33
C VAL A 336 5.22 0.71 -14.57
N ILE A 337 5.18 0.68 -13.23
CA ILE A 337 6.38 0.87 -12.39
C ILE A 337 7.41 -0.23 -12.68
N LEU A 338 6.95 -1.47 -12.81
CA LEU A 338 7.81 -2.61 -13.12
C LEU A 338 8.42 -2.48 -14.53
N ALA A 339 7.64 -2.09 -15.54
CA ALA A 339 8.14 -1.81 -16.89
C ALA A 339 9.16 -0.66 -16.90
N PHE A 340 8.88 0.43 -16.17
CA PHE A 340 9.80 1.55 -16.03
C PHE A 340 11.11 1.13 -15.35
N PHE A 341 11.03 0.30 -14.31
CA PHE A 341 12.21 -0.27 -13.66
C PHE A 341 13.09 -1.07 -14.63
N PHE A 342 12.49 -1.92 -15.46
CA PHE A 342 13.22 -2.67 -16.49
C PHE A 342 13.83 -1.74 -17.56
N LEU A 343 13.13 -0.70 -17.98
CA LEU A 343 13.65 0.30 -18.92
C LEU A 343 14.86 1.06 -18.35
N VAL A 344 14.77 1.56 -17.11
CA VAL A 344 15.86 2.27 -16.44
C VAL A 344 17.05 1.33 -16.21
N SER A 345 16.80 0.08 -15.79
CA SER A 345 17.86 -0.93 -15.66
C SER A 345 18.55 -1.22 -16.99
N GLY A 346 17.80 -1.30 -18.09
CA GLY A 346 18.35 -1.49 -19.43
C GLY A 346 19.16 -0.29 -19.92
N TYR A 347 18.69 0.93 -19.65
CA TYR A 347 19.39 2.17 -19.98
C TYR A 347 20.71 2.27 -19.20
N LEU A 348 20.68 2.07 -17.88
CA LEU A 348 21.88 2.08 -17.04
C LEU A 348 22.90 1.03 -17.47
N GLN A 349 22.46 -0.14 -17.93
CA GLN A 349 23.37 -1.15 -18.46
C GLN A 349 24.12 -0.65 -19.71
N ARG A 350 23.46 0.13 -20.58
CA ARG A 350 24.14 0.77 -21.72
C ARG A 350 25.15 1.82 -21.24
N VAL A 351 24.79 2.61 -20.24
CA VAL A 351 25.68 3.64 -19.65
C VAL A 351 26.90 3.00 -18.99
N GLU A 352 26.71 1.99 -18.13
CA GLU A 352 27.82 1.24 -17.50
C GLU A 352 28.78 0.66 -18.53
N LYS A 353 28.24 0.07 -19.62
CA LYS A 353 29.05 -0.48 -20.70
C LYS A 353 29.82 0.61 -21.47
N SER A 354 29.19 1.76 -21.70
CA SER A 354 29.84 2.91 -22.33
C SER A 354 30.95 3.48 -21.44
N LEU A 355 30.68 3.66 -20.15
CA LEU A 355 31.64 4.18 -19.17
C LEU A 355 32.83 3.22 -19.01
N GLY A 356 32.58 1.91 -18.98
CA GLY A 356 33.65 0.90 -18.94
C GLY A 356 34.55 0.92 -20.18
N ARG A 357 34.03 1.27 -21.36
CA ARG A 357 34.86 1.49 -22.57
C ARG A 357 35.72 2.74 -22.41
N THR A 358 35.11 3.87 -22.05
CA THR A 358 35.85 5.14 -21.89
C THR A 358 36.94 5.04 -20.82
N LEU A 359 36.67 4.41 -19.68
CA LEU A 359 37.69 4.19 -18.64
C LEU A 359 38.84 3.29 -19.15
N LYS A 360 38.51 2.25 -19.93
CA LYS A 360 39.53 1.38 -20.52
C LYS A 360 40.39 2.13 -21.54
N ASP A 361 39.78 2.94 -22.40
CA ASP A 361 40.47 3.76 -23.38
C ASP A 361 41.40 4.76 -22.68
N LEU A 362 40.89 5.48 -21.67
CA LEU A 362 41.68 6.43 -20.88
C LEU A 362 42.86 5.74 -20.18
N SER A 363 42.64 4.57 -19.59
CA SER A 363 43.72 3.80 -18.94
C SER A 363 44.82 3.39 -19.94
N SER A 364 44.44 3.04 -21.18
CA SER A 364 45.39 2.68 -22.23
C SER A 364 46.18 3.88 -22.75
N GLU A 365 45.55 5.05 -22.76
CA GLU A 365 46.18 6.31 -23.16
C GLU A 365 47.16 6.81 -22.10
N THR A 366 46.81 6.72 -20.81
CA THR A 366 47.76 6.98 -19.71
C THR A 366 48.95 6.03 -19.75
N GLU A 367 48.75 4.75 -20.07
CA GLU A 367 49.85 3.79 -20.17
C GLU A 367 50.76 4.08 -21.37
N ARG A 368 50.19 4.47 -22.53
CA ARG A 368 50.97 4.95 -23.67
C ARG A 368 51.79 6.19 -23.31
N ASN A 369 51.17 7.18 -22.67
CA ASN A 369 51.87 8.40 -22.27
C ASN A 369 53.01 8.11 -21.29
N ARG A 370 52.80 7.15 -20.38
CA ARG A 370 53.86 6.67 -19.47
C ARG A 370 55.00 6.00 -20.23
N GLN A 371 54.71 5.16 -21.23
CA GLN A 371 55.74 4.53 -22.06
C GLN A 371 56.55 5.58 -22.83
N ILE A 372 55.88 6.55 -23.45
CA ILE A 372 56.53 7.66 -24.15
C ILE A 372 57.42 8.47 -23.19
N ALA A 373 56.94 8.76 -21.98
CA ALA A 373 57.74 9.48 -20.99
C ALA A 373 59.01 8.71 -20.57
N LEU A 374 58.92 7.39 -20.42
CA LEU A 374 60.08 6.54 -20.12
C LEU A 374 61.07 6.46 -21.29
N GLU A 375 60.56 6.40 -22.52
CA GLU A 375 61.38 6.42 -23.73
C GLU A 375 62.12 7.75 -23.90
N LEU A 376 61.43 8.87 -23.65
CA LEU A 376 62.04 10.20 -23.63
C LEU A 376 63.11 10.34 -22.54
N ALA A 377 62.88 9.78 -21.35
CA ALA A 377 63.87 9.77 -20.27
C ALA A 377 65.14 9.00 -20.69
N ARG A 378 65.01 7.80 -21.27
CA ARG A 378 66.16 7.05 -21.81
C ARG A 378 66.89 7.80 -22.91
N HIS A 379 66.15 8.42 -23.82
CA HIS A 379 66.76 9.22 -24.88
C HIS A 379 67.53 10.41 -24.29
N ARG A 380 67.01 11.06 -23.26
CA ARG A 380 67.69 12.13 -22.55
C ARG A 380 68.98 11.63 -21.90
N ASP A 381 68.95 10.52 -21.17
CA ASP A 381 70.14 9.96 -20.52
C ASP A 381 71.23 9.58 -21.54
N ASN A 382 70.84 8.95 -22.66
CA ASN A 382 71.77 8.63 -23.75
C ASN A 382 72.37 9.90 -24.39
N LEU A 383 71.57 10.95 -24.55
CA LEU A 383 72.06 12.22 -25.08
C LEU A 383 73.04 12.88 -24.11
N ASP A 384 72.74 12.88 -22.80
CA ASP A 384 73.62 13.43 -21.78
C ASP A 384 74.95 12.65 -21.72
N GLU A 385 74.92 11.32 -21.84
CA GLU A 385 76.13 10.50 -21.94
C GLU A 385 76.95 10.83 -23.19
N LEU A 386 76.30 10.92 -24.35
CA LEU A 386 76.96 11.24 -25.61
C LEU A 386 77.58 12.65 -25.59
N VAL A 387 76.88 13.63 -25.01
CA VAL A 387 77.40 14.99 -24.81
C VAL A 387 78.65 14.93 -23.94
N ASN A 388 78.62 14.25 -22.80
CA ASN A 388 79.79 14.11 -21.92
C ASN A 388 80.98 13.45 -22.62
N GLN A 389 80.75 12.38 -23.40
CA GLN A 389 81.80 11.73 -24.19
C GLN A 389 82.41 12.70 -25.21
N ARG A 390 81.59 13.44 -25.96
CA ARG A 390 82.07 14.42 -26.94
C ARG A 390 82.81 15.59 -26.29
N THR A 391 82.34 16.06 -25.14
CA THR A 391 83.05 17.09 -24.38
C THR A 391 84.43 16.61 -23.95
N ALA A 392 84.56 15.38 -23.44
CA ALA A 392 85.84 14.80 -23.06
C ALA A 392 86.79 14.60 -24.26
N GLU A 393 86.29 14.11 -25.40
CA GLU A 393 87.08 13.99 -26.65
C GLU A 393 87.61 15.36 -27.12
N LEU A 394 86.76 16.39 -27.07
CA LEU A 394 87.14 17.74 -27.46
C LEU A 394 88.22 18.31 -26.54
N GLU A 395 88.07 18.16 -25.21
CA GLU A 395 89.08 18.58 -24.24
C GLU A 395 90.43 17.89 -24.46
N GLN A 396 90.42 16.58 -24.74
CA GLN A 396 91.63 15.82 -25.03
C GLN A 396 92.33 16.30 -26.32
N SER A 397 91.57 16.54 -27.39
CA SER A 397 92.12 17.06 -28.65
C SER A 397 92.73 18.46 -28.49
N GLN A 398 92.13 19.32 -27.65
CA GLN A 398 92.68 20.64 -27.33
C GLN A 398 93.99 20.55 -26.53
N ALA A 399 94.09 19.58 -25.61
CA ALA A 399 95.32 19.36 -24.85
C ALA A 399 96.47 18.86 -25.76
N GLU A 400 96.18 18.00 -26.73
CA GLU A 400 97.16 17.42 -27.65
C GLU A 400 97.77 18.45 -28.62
N VAL A 401 96.95 19.36 -29.15
CA VAL A 401 97.42 20.48 -29.99
C VAL A 401 98.39 21.40 -29.23
N LYS A 402 98.18 21.59 -27.92
CA LYS A 402 98.99 22.48 -27.08
C LYS A 402 100.41 21.95 -26.82
N ILE A 403 100.63 20.64 -26.92
CA ILE A 403 101.93 19.98 -26.68
C ILE A 403 102.78 19.95 -27.95
N LEU A 404 102.17 19.84 -29.14
CA LEU A 404 102.87 19.68 -30.41
C LEU A 404 103.45 21.00 -30.97
N SER A 405 103.08 22.17 -30.44
CA SER A 405 103.54 23.48 -30.94
C SER A 405 104.92 23.95 -30.43
N GLY A 406 105.70 23.12 -29.72
CA GLY A 406 106.94 23.52 -29.02
C GLY A 406 108.29 23.19 -29.70
N PHE A 407 108.33 22.70 -30.94
CA PHE A 407 109.57 22.21 -31.58
C PHE A 407 110.29 23.29 -32.40
N LEU A 408 111.47 23.74 -31.95
CA LEU A 408 112.32 24.71 -32.66
C LEU A 408 113.51 24.02 -33.35
N PRO A 409 113.60 24.02 -34.70
CA PRO A 409 114.69 23.36 -35.42
C PRO A 409 116.01 24.16 -35.31
N ILE A 410 117.07 23.50 -34.84
CA ILE A 410 118.42 24.08 -34.70
C ILE A 410 119.42 23.42 -35.67
N CYS A 411 120.38 24.19 -36.19
CA CYS A 411 121.44 23.68 -37.07
C CYS A 411 122.50 22.93 -36.26
N ALA A 412 122.76 21.67 -36.58
CA ALA A 412 123.71 20.84 -35.83
C ALA A 412 125.18 21.34 -35.92
N GLY A 413 125.53 22.09 -36.97
CA GLY A 413 126.89 22.61 -37.17
C GLY A 413 127.17 23.92 -36.43
N CYS A 414 126.36 24.96 -36.69
CA CYS A 414 126.57 26.30 -36.15
C CYS A 414 125.64 26.68 -34.98
N LYS A 415 124.69 25.80 -34.62
CA LYS A 415 123.68 25.99 -33.55
C LYS A 415 122.67 27.13 -33.74
N SER A 416 122.59 27.73 -34.94
CA SER A 416 121.54 28.69 -35.29
C SER A 416 120.14 28.06 -35.31
N ILE A 417 119.10 28.82 -34.98
CA ILE A 417 117.69 28.42 -35.04
C ILE A 417 117.11 28.83 -36.40
N LYS A 418 116.29 27.96 -37.02
CA LYS A 418 115.56 28.31 -38.25
C LYS A 418 114.29 29.07 -37.89
N ASN A 419 114.16 30.29 -38.38
CA ASN A 419 112.98 31.12 -38.12
C ASN A 419 111.80 30.75 -39.05
N LYS A 420 110.63 31.36 -38.80
CA LYS A 420 109.38 31.07 -39.54
C LYS A 420 109.46 31.46 -41.02
N ASP A 421 110.33 32.41 -41.37
CA ASP A 421 110.56 32.88 -42.74
C ASP A 421 111.62 32.04 -43.48
N GLY A 422 112.15 31.00 -42.84
CA GLY A 422 113.08 30.02 -43.42
C GLY A 422 114.56 30.41 -43.36
N GLY A 423 114.89 31.58 -42.80
CA GLY A 423 116.25 32.03 -42.53
C GLY A 423 116.84 31.39 -41.27
N TRP A 424 118.16 31.55 -41.10
CA TRP A 424 118.89 31.05 -39.93
C TRP A 424 119.43 32.21 -39.11
N GLU A 425 119.13 32.22 -37.82
CA GLU A 425 119.61 33.23 -36.89
C GLU A 425 120.34 32.59 -35.71
N GLN A 426 121.32 33.29 -35.12
CA GLN A 426 122.01 32.78 -33.93
C GLN A 426 121.03 32.57 -32.78
N ILE A 427 121.23 31.48 -32.03
CA ILE A 427 120.33 31.04 -30.97
C ILE A 427 120.14 32.11 -29.89
N GLU A 428 121.21 32.85 -29.57
CA GLU A 428 121.18 33.93 -28.60
C GLU A 428 120.26 35.07 -29.05
N SER A 429 120.27 35.41 -30.35
CA SER A 429 119.33 36.40 -30.91
C SER A 429 117.89 35.89 -30.90
N TYR A 430 117.65 34.64 -31.32
CA TYR A 430 116.29 34.06 -31.32
C TYR A 430 115.68 34.07 -29.92
N ILE A 431 116.43 33.62 -28.92
CA ILE A 431 115.96 33.54 -27.53
C ILE A 431 115.76 34.95 -26.96
N ARG A 432 116.65 35.91 -27.22
CA ARG A 432 116.47 37.30 -26.77
C ARG A 432 115.22 37.94 -27.36
N ASP A 433 114.89 37.68 -28.62
CA ASP A 433 113.75 38.32 -29.29
C ASP A 433 112.40 37.64 -28.95
N HIS A 434 112.43 36.37 -28.52
CA HIS A 434 111.24 35.55 -28.24
C HIS A 434 111.09 35.15 -26.77
N SER A 435 111.93 35.68 -25.88
CA SER A 435 111.84 35.49 -24.43
C SER A 435 112.41 36.71 -23.70
N GLU A 436 112.20 36.79 -22.40
CA GLU A 436 112.69 37.91 -21.58
C GLU A 436 114.17 37.74 -21.14
N ALA A 437 115.01 37.00 -21.89
CA ALA A 437 116.37 36.63 -21.47
C ALA A 437 117.49 37.53 -22.06
N GLU A 438 118.47 37.93 -21.22
CA GLU A 438 119.67 38.71 -21.60
C GLU A 438 120.98 37.89 -21.46
N PHE A 439 121.94 38.08 -22.39
CA PHE A 439 123.21 37.31 -22.44
C PHE A 439 124.44 38.17 -22.08
N SER A 440 125.42 37.59 -21.37
CA SER A 440 126.73 38.20 -21.05
C SER A 440 127.89 37.28 -21.48
N HIS A 441 129.05 37.84 -21.85
CA HIS A 441 130.20 37.07 -22.37
C HIS A 441 131.31 36.96 -21.32
N SER A 442 131.62 35.74 -20.87
CA SER A 442 132.79 35.43 -20.03
C SER A 442 133.45 34.13 -20.50
N TYR A 443 134.78 34.02 -20.34
CA TYR A 443 135.48 32.76 -20.58
C TYR A 443 135.39 31.87 -19.35
N CYS A 444 134.94 30.62 -19.53
CA CYS A 444 134.89 29.67 -18.44
C CYS A 444 136.30 29.23 -18.01
N PRO A 445 136.49 28.73 -16.78
CA PRO A 445 137.80 28.34 -16.26
C PRO A 445 138.54 27.32 -17.12
N LYS A 446 137.82 26.49 -17.90
CA LYS A 446 138.40 25.51 -18.82
C LYS A 446 139.01 26.20 -20.05
N CYS A 447 138.25 27.06 -20.72
CA CYS A 447 138.72 27.83 -21.89
C CYS A 447 139.84 28.79 -21.52
N ALA A 448 139.78 29.41 -20.33
CA ALA A 448 140.84 30.29 -19.84
C ALA A 448 142.18 29.54 -19.62
N LYS A 449 142.13 28.25 -19.26
CA LYS A 449 143.32 27.42 -19.02
C LYS A 449 144.05 27.01 -20.30
N GLU A 450 143.31 26.68 -21.35
CA GLU A 450 143.87 26.28 -22.66
C GLU A 450 144.57 27.46 -23.37
N ILE A 451 144.03 28.69 -23.25
CA ILE A 451 144.62 29.87 -23.88
C ILE A 451 145.95 30.28 -23.20
N TYR A 452 146.09 30.10 -21.88
CA TYR A 452 147.32 30.46 -21.15
C TYR A 452 148.43 29.38 -21.19
N SER A 453 148.12 28.14 -21.58
CA SER A 453 149.12 27.05 -21.66
C SER A 453 149.99 27.06 -22.92
N ASP A 454 149.58 27.73 -23.99
CA ASP A 454 150.32 27.77 -25.28
C ASP A 454 151.51 28.75 -25.31
N PHE A 455 151.75 29.53 -24.25
CA PHE A 455 152.80 30.59 -24.23
C PHE A 455 154.13 30.24 -23.52
N LYS A 456 154.35 29.01 -23.01
CA LYS A 456 155.63 28.64 -22.33
C LYS A 456 156.11 27.20 -22.63
N LYS A 457 156.82 27.00 -23.76
CA LYS A 457 157.93 26.04 -23.97
C LYS A 457 158.73 26.49 -25.22
N VAL A 458 159.80 27.26 -24.98
CA VAL A 458 160.95 27.45 -25.87
C VAL A 458 162.11 26.67 -25.27
#